data_AF-A0A350YET9-F1
#
_entry.id   AF-A0A350YET9-F1
#
_cell.length_a   1.000
_cell.length_b   1.000
_cell.length_c   1.000
_cell.angle_alpha   90.00
_cell.angle_beta   90.00
_cell.angle_gamma   90.00
#
_symmetry.space_group_name_H-M   'P 1'
#
loop_
_entity.id
_entity.type
_entity.pdbx_description
1 polymer ?
#
loop_
_entity_poly.entity_id
_entity_poly.type
_entity_poly.pdbx_seq_one_letter_code
_entity_poly.pdbx_strand_id
1 'polypeptide(L)' 'MNRSKIVAIITGAISLILAIAYLILVQLLDFRGEMLPAPVSQLPMLLELITG' A
#
# COMPACT_ATOMS: atom_id res chain seq x y z
N MET A 1 19.42 -36.22 -7.12
CA MET A 1 19.91 -34.89 -7.55
C MET A 1 18.91 -34.12 -8.42
N ASN A 2 18.24 -34.75 -9.40
CA ASN A 2 17.29 -34.06 -10.29
C ASN A 2 16.00 -33.57 -9.61
N ARG A 3 15.38 -34.42 -8.78
CA ARG A 3 14.19 -34.08 -7.98
C ARG A 3 14.37 -32.84 -7.09
N SER A 4 15.52 -32.72 -6.43
CA SER A 4 15.82 -31.56 -5.57
C SER A 4 15.92 -30.25 -6.36
N LYS A 5 16.48 -30.30 -7.58
CA LYS A 5 16.55 -29.13 -8.46
C LYS A 5 15.17 -28.71 -8.96
N ILE A 6 14.33 -29.67 -9.33
CA ILE A 6 12.97 -29.40 -9.80
C ILE A 6 12.16 -28.73 -8.69
N VAL A 7 12.21 -29.25 -7.47
CA VAL A 7 11.54 -28.64 -6.32
C VAL A 7 12.06 -27.23 -6.06
N ALA A 8 13.38 -27.01 -6.06
CA ALA A 8 13.95 -25.68 -5.84
C ALA A 8 13.48 -24.65 -6.90
N ILE A 9 13.42 -25.06 -8.17
CA ILE A 9 12.93 -24.19 -9.26
C ILE A 9 11.44 -23.88 -9.07
N ILE A 10 10.62 -24.88 -8.75
CA ILE A 10 9.18 -24.69 -8.54
C ILE A 10 8.94 -23.77 -7.35
N THR A 11 9.61 -23.99 -6.22
CA THR A 11 9.49 -23.12 -5.04
C THR A 11 9.92 -21.69 -5.36
N GLY A 12 11.01 -21.50 -6.10
CA GLY A 12 11.45 -20.18 -6.55
C GLY A 12 10.42 -19.49 -7.46
N ALA A 13 9.86 -20.24 -8.41
CA ALA A 13 8.82 -19.73 -9.31
C ALA A 13 7.55 -19.33 -8.54
N ILE A 14 7.09 -20.16 -7.60
CA ILE A 14 5.94 -19.85 -6.74
C ILE A 14 6.21 -18.58 -5.92
N SER A 15 7.39 -18.47 -5.31
CA SER A 15 7.78 -17.28 -4.55
C SER A 15 7.76 -16.01 -5.41
N LEU A 16 8.24 -16.10 -6.65
CA LEU A 16 8.25 -14.97 -7.58
C LEU A 16 6.83 -14.57 -7.98
N ILE A 17 5.96 -15.54 -8.29
CA ILE A 17 4.55 -15.28 -8.61
C ILE A 17 3.84 -14.62 -7.42
N LEU A 18 4.05 -15.12 -6.21
CA LEU A 18 3.47 -14.53 -4.99
C LEU A 18 3.96 -13.10 -4.76
N ALA A 19 5.25 -12.83 -4.96
CA ALA A 19 5.80 -11.49 -4.84
C ALA A 19 5.16 -10.51 -5.85
N ILE A 20 5.04 -10.92 -7.11
CA ILE A 20 4.39 -10.10 -8.15
C ILE A 20 2.91 -9.88 -7.82
N ALA A 21 2.19 -10.94 -7.43
CA ALA A 21 0.78 -10.85 -7.05
C ALA A 21 0.57 -9.90 -5.86
N TYR A 22 1.46 -9.94 -4.87
CA TYR A 22 1.45 -9.01 -3.74
C TYR A 22 1.63 -7.56 -4.19
N LEU A 23 2.60 -7.28 -5.06
CA LEU A 23 2.81 -5.92 -5.57
C LEU A 23 1.61 -5.40 -6.36
N ILE A 24 1.00 -6.24 -7.20
CA ILE A 24 -0.23 -5.89 -7.93
C ILE A 24 -1.37 -5.58 -6.95
N LEU A 25 -1.53 -6.40 -5.90
CA LEU A 25 -2.55 -6.20 -4.88
C LEU A 25 -2.35 -4.88 -4.14
N VAL A 26 -1.14 -4.61 -3.65
CA VAL A 26 -0.81 -3.33 -3.00
C VAL A 26 -1.09 -2.16 -3.93
N GLN A 27 -0.69 -2.28 -5.20
CA GLN A 27 -0.94 -1.24 -6.18
C GLN A 27 -2.44 -0.99 -6.38
N LEU A 28 -3.25 -2.05 -6.40
CA LEU A 28 -4.70 -1.95 -6.49
C LEU A 28 -5.32 -1.27 -5.27
N LEU A 29 -4.83 -1.60 -4.06
CA LEU A 29 -5.30 -0.96 -2.82
C LEU A 29 -4.87 0.50 -2.70
N ASP A 30 -3.71 0.85 -3.24
CA ASP A 30 -3.19 2.21 -3.26
C ASP A 30 -3.89 3.10 -4.30
N PHE A 31 -4.61 2.52 -5.28
CA PHE A 31 -5.52 3.26 -6.16
C PHE A 31 -6.77 3.83 -5.45
N ARG A 32 -6.80 3.86 -4.11
CA ARG A 32 -7.84 4.46 -3.25
C ARG A 32 -8.05 5.98 -3.41
N GLY A 33 -7.41 6.60 -4.40
CA GLY A 33 -7.54 8.02 -4.72
C GLY A 33 -6.58 8.90 -3.93
N GLU A 34 -6.62 10.20 -4.22
CA GLU A 34 -5.81 11.22 -3.55
C GLU A 34 -6.05 11.16 -2.03
N MET A 35 -4.98 11.10 -1.26
CA MET A 35 -5.05 11.32 0.18
C MET A 35 -5.41 12.78 0.41
N LEU A 36 -6.70 13.05 0.62
CA LEU A 36 -7.14 14.39 0.98
C LEU A 36 -6.51 14.77 2.32
N PRO A 37 -5.98 16.00 2.45
CA PRO A 37 -5.47 16.46 3.73
C PRO A 37 -6.59 16.37 4.76
N ALA A 38 -6.21 15.96 5.99
CA ALA A 38 -7.17 15.93 7.09
C ALA A 38 -7.88 17.29 7.18
N PRO A 39 -9.20 17.31 7.42
CA PRO A 39 -9.92 18.57 7.55
C PRO A 39 -9.21 19.48 8.55
N VAL A 40 -8.77 20.65 8.11
CA VAL A 40 -8.35 21.69 9.03
C VAL A 40 -9.61 22.11 9.78
N SER A 41 -9.68 21.83 11.08
CA SER A 41 -10.80 22.26 11.91
C SER A 41 -10.98 23.77 11.70
N GLN A 42 -12.22 24.25 11.55
CA GLN A 42 -12.51 25.70 11.46
C GLN A 42 -12.36 26.43 12.81
N LEU A 43 -12.06 25.69 13.88
CA LEU A 43 -11.81 26.19 15.24
C LEU A 43 -10.77 27.32 15.33
N PRO A 44 -9.62 27.29 14.61
CA PRO A 44 -8.65 28.38 14.60
C PRO A 44 -9.23 29.68 14.04
N MET A 45 -10.06 29.60 12.99
CA MET A 45 -10.71 30.77 12.37
C MET A 45 -11.72 31.43 13.31
N LEU A 46 -12.48 30.63 14.06
CA LEU A 46 -13.44 31.15 15.04
C LEU A 46 -12.73 31.80 16.24
N LEU A 47 -11.61 31.22 16.69
CA LEU A 47 -10.84 31.77 17.80
C LEU A 47 -10.23 33.14 17.46
N GLU A 48 -9.67 33.28 16.26
CA GLU A 48 -9.08 34.52 15.76
C GLU A 48 -10.10 35.67 15.66
N LEU A 49 -11.34 35.39 15.27
CA LEU A 49 -12.43 36.38 15.22
C LEU A 49 -12.91 36.85 16.60
N ILE A 50 -12.71 36.05 17.64
CA ILE A 50 -13.16 36.37 19.01
C ILE A 50 -12.03 37.05 19.80
N THR A 51 -10.77 36.76 19.48
CA THR A 51 -9.59 37.31 20.18
C THR A 51 -8.90 38.46 19.46
N GLY A 52 -9.31 38.79 18.23
CA GLY A 52 -8.76 39.86 17.39
C GLY A 52 -9.50 41.19 17.48
#